data_AF-A0A0F2TCL3-F1
#
_entry.id   AF-A0A0F2TCL3-F1
#
_cell.length_a   1.000
_cell.length_b   1.000
_cell.length_c   1.000
_cell.angle_alpha   90.00
_cell.angle_beta   90.00
_cell.angle_gamma   90.00
#
_symmetry.space_group_name_H-M   'P 1'
#
loop_
_entity.id
_entity.type
_entity.pdbx_description
1 polymer ?
#
loop_
_entity_poly.entity_id
_entity_poly.type
_entity_poly.pdbx_seq_one_letter_code
_entity_poly.pdbx_strand_id
1 'polypeptide(L)'
;MEGQHAAAVAADPAVGSGYFDAYAATGLLAVVGVLFVAVAFTANRLLRPVVYSPEKLLTYECGVDPVGEDWAHTQIRYYVYAFLYVIFAVDAIYLFPWATVFAAAGYGAGTLIEMFLFIGFLAVGLLYAWKKGVLEWT
;
A
#
# COMPACT_ATOMS: atom_id res chain seq x y z
N MET A 1 -41.23 43.56 2.19
CA MET A 1 -41.30 42.59 1.07
C MET A 1 -40.19 41.58 1.30
N GLU A 2 -40.43 40.74 2.31
CA GLU A 2 -39.67 39.56 2.66
C GLU A 2 -40.03 38.40 1.73
N GLY A 3 -39.07 37.51 1.45
CA GLY A 3 -39.42 36.10 1.26
C GLY A 3 -39.01 35.40 -0.03
N GLN A 4 -37.84 35.67 -0.63
CA GLN A 4 -37.34 34.83 -1.74
C GLN A 4 -35.81 34.64 -1.79
N HIS A 5 -35.12 34.32 -0.68
CA HIS A 5 -33.71 33.86 -0.76
C HIS A 5 -33.36 32.80 0.30
N ALA A 6 -34.24 31.82 0.50
CA ALA A 6 -33.94 30.63 1.28
C ALA A 6 -34.39 29.37 0.50
N ALA A 7 -33.79 29.14 -0.66
CA ALA A 7 -33.81 27.81 -1.24
C ALA A 7 -32.88 26.94 -0.39
N ALA A 8 -33.46 26.09 0.45
CA ALA A 8 -32.71 25.02 1.08
C ALA A 8 -31.97 24.26 -0.03
N VAL A 9 -30.64 24.15 0.09
CA VAL A 9 -29.86 23.20 -0.69
C VAL A 9 -30.36 21.82 -0.26
N ALA A 10 -31.39 21.34 -0.95
CA ALA A 10 -31.78 19.95 -0.88
C ALA A 10 -30.54 19.16 -1.32
N ALA A 11 -30.05 18.27 -0.45
CA ALA A 11 -29.01 17.34 -0.82
C ALA A 11 -29.47 16.61 -2.08
N ASP A 12 -28.80 16.85 -3.20
CA ASP A 12 -29.14 16.20 -4.46
C ASP A 12 -29.00 14.68 -4.25
N PRO A 13 -30.10 13.90 -4.32
CA PRO A 13 -30.06 12.46 -4.11
C PRO A 13 -29.14 11.74 -5.11
N ALA A 14 -28.79 12.37 -6.23
CA ALA A 14 -27.84 11.86 -7.20
C ALA A 14 -26.37 11.84 -6.68
N VAL A 15 -26.02 12.67 -5.71
CA VAL A 15 -24.67 12.68 -5.12
C VAL A 15 -24.43 11.42 -4.28
N GLY A 16 -25.48 10.92 -3.63
CA GLY A 16 -25.43 9.69 -2.84
C GLY A 16 -25.31 8.43 -3.69
N SER A 17 -26.03 8.35 -4.82
CA SER A 17 -25.94 7.19 -5.72
C SER A 17 -24.57 7.13 -6.42
N GLY A 18 -24.10 8.25 -6.97
CA GLY A 18 -22.82 8.30 -7.70
C GLY A 18 -21.59 7.98 -6.84
N TYR A 19 -21.63 8.27 -5.53
CA TYR A 19 -20.58 7.90 -4.59
C TYR A 19 -20.42 6.38 -4.48
N PHE A 20 -21.51 5.67 -4.18
CA PHE A 20 -21.48 4.21 -4.06
C PHE A 20 -21.25 3.52 -5.40
N ASP A 21 -21.67 4.13 -6.51
CA ASP A 21 -21.42 3.60 -7.86
C ASP A 21 -19.92 3.49 -8.18
N ALA A 22 -19.10 4.47 -7.75
CA ALA A 22 -17.65 4.43 -7.94
C ALA A 22 -16.98 3.30 -7.15
N TYR A 23 -17.39 3.07 -5.90
CA TYR A 23 -16.89 1.94 -5.11
C TYR A 23 -17.40 0.61 -5.64
N ALA A 24 -18.65 0.53 -6.10
CA ALA A 24 -19.22 -0.66 -6.72
C ALA A 24 -18.46 -1.02 -8.01
N ALA A 25 -18.16 -0.04 -8.87
CA ALA A 25 -17.34 -0.24 -10.06
C ALA A 25 -15.92 -0.72 -9.71
N THR A 26 -15.29 -0.13 -8.67
CA THR A 26 -13.96 -0.51 -8.21
C THR A 26 -13.94 -1.94 -7.64
N GLY A 27 -14.95 -2.29 -6.83
CA GLY A 27 -15.13 -3.63 -6.28
C GLY A 27 -15.39 -4.66 -7.38
N LEU A 28 -16.23 -4.33 -8.36
CA LEU A 28 -16.48 -5.19 -9.52
C LEU A 28 -15.20 -5.43 -10.31
N LEU A 29 -14.39 -4.39 -10.56
CA LEU A 29 -13.12 -4.53 -11.24
C LEU A 29 -12.16 -5.45 -10.49
N ALA A 30 -12.07 -5.32 -9.16
CA ALA A 30 -11.25 -6.20 -8.33
C ALA A 30 -11.72 -7.66 -8.42
N VAL A 31 -13.04 -7.91 -8.36
CA VAL A 31 -13.63 -9.25 -8.51
C VAL A 31 -13.33 -9.82 -9.90
N VAL A 32 -13.52 -9.05 -10.96
CA VAL A 32 -13.20 -9.47 -12.33
C VAL A 32 -11.71 -9.78 -12.46
N GLY A 33 -10.82 -8.98 -11.85
CA GLY A 33 -9.38 -9.24 -11.84
C GLY A 33 -9.02 -10.58 -11.16
N VAL A 34 -9.61 -10.87 -10.00
CA VAL A 34 -9.43 -12.15 -9.30
C VAL A 34 -9.98 -13.31 -10.14
N LEU A 35 -11.18 -13.16 -10.70
CA LEU A 35 -11.80 -14.18 -11.57
C LEU A 35 -10.96 -14.43 -12.82
N PHE A 36 -10.40 -13.39 -13.43
CA PHE A 36 -9.54 -13.52 -14.59
C PHE A 36 -8.31 -14.38 -14.27
N VAL A 37 -7.61 -14.09 -13.15
CA VAL A 37 -6.47 -14.89 -12.70
C VAL A 37 -6.91 -16.33 -12.41
N ALA A 38 -8.00 -16.54 -11.67
CA ALA A 38 -8.50 -17.87 -11.34
C ALA A 38 -8.84 -18.68 -12.60
N VAL A 39 -9.54 -18.09 -13.57
CA VAL A 39 -9.88 -18.72 -14.85
C VAL A 39 -8.61 -19.03 -15.65
N ALA A 40 -7.65 -18.11 -15.73
CA ALA A 40 -6.40 -18.34 -16.45
C ALA A 40 -5.59 -19.50 -15.86
N PHE A 41 -5.44 -19.55 -14.53
CA PHE A 41 -4.75 -20.65 -13.85
C PHE A 41 -5.51 -21.98 -13.97
N THR A 42 -6.85 -21.95 -13.93
CA THR A 42 -7.69 -23.14 -14.11
C THR A 42 -7.59 -23.67 -15.54
N ALA A 43 -7.70 -22.79 -16.55
CA ALA A 43 -7.53 -23.13 -17.95
C ALA A 43 -6.12 -23.71 -18.20
N ASN A 44 -5.07 -23.09 -17.68
CA ASN A 44 -3.72 -23.63 -17.76
C ASN A 44 -3.62 -25.03 -17.12
N ARG A 45 -4.22 -25.24 -15.95
CA ARG A 45 -4.25 -26.56 -15.30
C ARG A 45 -4.97 -27.62 -16.12
N LEU A 46 -6.05 -27.25 -16.82
CA LEU A 46 -6.85 -28.16 -17.65
C LEU A 46 -6.20 -28.46 -19.01
N LEU A 47 -5.56 -27.47 -19.62
CA LEU A 47 -5.00 -27.57 -20.97
C LEU A 47 -3.54 -28.08 -20.99
N ARG A 48 -2.79 -27.92 -19.91
CA ARG A 48 -1.38 -28.34 -19.87
C ARG A 48 -1.24 -29.87 -19.91
N PRO A 49 -0.24 -30.40 -20.62
CA PRO A 49 0.18 -31.80 -20.44
C PRO A 49 0.66 -32.03 -19.01
N VAL A 50 0.14 -33.06 -18.34
CA VAL A 50 0.60 -33.47 -17.01
C VAL A 50 1.52 -34.67 -17.16
N VAL A 51 2.83 -34.44 -17.08
CA VAL A 51 3.84 -35.51 -17.08
C VAL A 51 4.53 -35.50 -15.72
N TYR A 52 4.09 -36.41 -14.85
CA TYR A 52 4.65 -36.60 -13.52
C TYR A 52 6.00 -37.29 -13.61
N SER A 53 7.02 -36.71 -12.97
CA SER A 53 8.26 -37.40 -12.67
C SER A 53 8.79 -36.91 -11.31
N PRO A 54 9.38 -37.78 -10.48
CA PRO A 54 9.91 -37.39 -9.17
C PRO A 54 10.91 -36.22 -9.25
N GLU A 55 11.71 -36.17 -10.32
CA GLU A 55 12.75 -35.18 -10.54
C GLU A 55 12.18 -33.77 -10.74
N LYS A 56 10.98 -33.64 -11.32
CA LYS A 56 10.29 -32.35 -11.50
C LYS A 56 9.74 -31.76 -10.20
N LEU A 57 9.70 -32.56 -9.13
CA LEU A 57 9.19 -32.17 -7.82
C LEU A 57 10.30 -31.86 -6.83
N LEU A 58 11.56 -32.05 -7.22
CA LEU A 58 12.72 -31.71 -6.40
C LEU A 58 12.97 -30.20 -6.45
N THR A 59 13.39 -29.63 -5.32
CA THR A 59 13.89 -28.26 -5.25
C THR A 59 15.10 -28.12 -6.17
N TYR A 60 15.15 -27.02 -6.91
CA TYR A 60 16.27 -26.73 -7.79
C TYR A 60 17.52 -26.32 -6.97
N GLU A 61 18.59 -27.11 -7.07
CA GLU A 61 19.88 -26.89 -6.40
C GLU A 61 21.04 -27.06 -7.40
N CYS A 62 20.96 -26.43 -8.58
CA CYS A 62 22.01 -26.47 -9.61
C CYS A 62 22.46 -27.88 -10.05
N GLY A 63 21.62 -28.91 -9.86
CA GLY A 63 21.91 -30.30 -10.23
C GLY A 63 22.51 -31.17 -9.12
N VAL A 64 22.58 -30.67 -7.88
CA VAL A 64 22.92 -31.49 -6.70
C VAL A 64 21.68 -31.69 -5.81
N ASP A 65 21.69 -32.75 -5.00
CA ASP A 65 20.64 -32.94 -4.01
C ASP A 65 20.76 -31.89 -2.89
N PRO A 66 19.65 -31.29 -2.44
CA PRO A 66 19.67 -30.33 -1.34
C PRO A 66 20.28 -31.00 -0.09
N VAL A 67 21.36 -30.41 0.42
CA VAL A 67 22.05 -30.86 1.63
C VAL A 67 21.81 -29.86 2.76
N GLY A 68 21.16 -30.32 3.84
CA GLY A 68 20.87 -29.53 5.04
C GLY A 68 19.37 -29.30 5.27
N GLU A 69 18.96 -29.21 6.54
CA GLU A 69 17.58 -28.84 6.92
C GLU A 69 17.44 -27.32 6.99
N ASP A 70 16.89 -26.64 5.97
CA ASP A 70 16.33 -25.27 6.07
C ASP A 70 17.05 -24.29 7.03
N TRP A 71 18.39 -24.22 6.99
CA TRP A 71 19.17 -23.25 7.78
C TRP A 71 19.14 -21.88 7.10
N ALA A 72 17.95 -21.36 6.84
CA ALA A 72 17.78 -19.96 6.49
C ALA A 72 17.95 -19.16 7.79
N HIS A 73 19.19 -18.76 8.10
CA HIS A 73 19.45 -17.74 9.10
C HIS A 73 18.74 -16.45 8.67
N THR A 74 17.50 -16.29 9.15
CA THR A 74 16.73 -15.07 8.90
C THR A 74 17.47 -13.94 9.57
N GLN A 75 18.04 -13.06 8.75
CA GLN A 75 18.85 -11.96 9.22
C GLN A 75 17.95 -10.89 9.88
N ILE A 76 18.35 -10.39 11.04
CA ILE A 76 17.60 -9.34 11.75
C ILE A 76 17.38 -8.09 10.89
N ARG A 77 18.24 -7.84 9.89
CA ARG A 77 18.13 -6.72 8.94
C ARG A 77 16.74 -6.62 8.31
N TYR A 78 16.13 -7.74 7.90
CA TYR A 78 14.79 -7.73 7.29
C TYR A 78 13.72 -7.17 8.24
N TYR A 79 13.79 -7.57 9.51
CA TYR A 79 12.91 -7.06 10.56
C TYR A 79 13.10 -5.56 10.76
N VAL A 80 14.36 -5.09 10.78
CA VAL A 80 14.62 -3.66 11.01
C VAL A 80 14.13 -2.80 9.84
N TYR A 81 14.32 -3.23 8.59
CA TYR A 81 13.74 -2.55 7.44
C TYR A 81 12.21 -2.52 7.48
N ALA A 82 11.57 -3.64 7.81
CA ALA A 82 10.12 -3.71 7.95
C ALA A 82 9.59 -2.78 9.06
N PHE A 83 10.27 -2.75 10.21
CA PHE A 83 9.92 -1.90 11.33
C PHE A 83 10.05 -0.41 10.99
N LEU A 84 11.18 -0.02 10.37
CA LEU A 84 11.37 1.36 9.89
C LEU A 84 10.31 1.74 8.86
N TYR A 85 10.00 0.84 7.91
CA TYR A 85 8.94 1.07 6.93
C TYR A 85 7.59 1.33 7.60
N VAL A 86 7.17 0.52 8.57
CA VAL A 86 5.87 0.68 9.23
C VAL A 86 5.78 2.02 9.96
N ILE A 87 6.83 2.44 10.66
CA ILE A 87 6.88 3.75 11.33
C ILE A 87 6.70 4.86 10.29
N PHE A 88 7.54 4.89 9.25
CA PHE A 88 7.45 5.92 8.22
C PHE A 88 6.13 5.88 7.43
N ALA A 89 5.56 4.70 7.20
CA ALA A 89 4.29 4.54 6.49
C ALA A 89 3.13 5.13 7.29
N VAL A 90 3.09 4.90 8.61
CA VAL A 90 2.09 5.51 9.49
C VAL A 90 2.24 7.03 9.49
N ASP A 91 3.47 7.53 9.56
CA ASP A 91 3.72 8.97 9.54
C ASP A 91 3.35 9.63 8.20
N ALA A 92 3.61 8.94 7.08
CA ALA A 92 3.24 9.42 5.75
C ALA A 92 1.72 9.57 5.57
N ILE A 93 0.90 8.81 6.31
CA ILE A 93 -0.56 8.94 6.26
C ILE A 93 -1.00 10.33 6.74
N TYR A 94 -0.25 11.00 7.63
CA TYR A 94 -0.57 12.36 8.09
C TYR A 94 -0.36 13.44 7.02
N LEU A 95 0.37 13.15 5.95
CA LEU A 95 0.55 14.08 4.83
C LEU A 95 -0.76 14.32 4.07
N PHE A 96 -1.63 13.30 3.96
CA PHE A 96 -2.89 13.38 3.21
C PHE A 96 -3.89 14.38 3.81
N PRO A 97 -4.30 14.30 5.09
CA PRO A 97 -5.24 15.26 5.66
C PRO A 97 -4.67 16.68 5.74
N TRP A 98 -3.36 16.84 5.91
CA TRP A 98 -2.74 18.16 5.82
C TRP A 98 -2.87 18.75 4.41
N ALA A 99 -2.61 17.95 3.37
CA ALA A 99 -2.68 18.39 1.99
C ALA A 99 -4.09 18.85 1.58
N THR A 100 -5.15 18.29 2.18
CA THR A 100 -6.53 18.69 1.88
C THR A 100 -6.93 20.02 2.52
N VAL A 101 -6.30 20.41 3.63
CA VAL A 101 -6.66 21.65 4.37
C VAL A 101 -5.71 22.82 4.11
N PHE A 102 -4.52 22.58 3.52
CA PHE A 102 -3.52 23.61 3.27
C PHE A 102 -4.08 24.85 2.53
N ALA A 103 -4.96 24.63 1.53
CA ALA A 103 -5.56 25.71 0.75
C ALA A 103 -6.79 26.38 1.41
N ALA A 104 -7.20 25.92 2.60
CA ALA A 104 -8.35 26.48 3.31
C ALA A 104 -8.03 27.86 3.91
N ALA A 105 -9.04 28.73 3.95
CA ALA A 105 -8.90 30.07 4.50
C ALA A 105 -8.43 30.02 5.97
N GLY A 106 -7.34 30.74 6.26
CA GLY A 106 -6.73 30.78 7.60
C GLY A 106 -5.64 29.74 7.87
N TYR A 107 -5.40 28.78 6.97
CA TYR A 107 -4.47 27.66 7.21
C TYR A 107 -3.15 27.73 6.41
N GLY A 108 -2.93 28.70 5.53
CA GLY A 108 -1.78 28.71 4.61
C GLY A 108 -0.38 28.64 5.26
N ALA A 109 0.13 29.74 5.84
CA ALA A 109 1.52 29.80 6.30
C ALA A 109 1.81 28.97 7.57
N GLY A 110 0.85 28.91 8.51
CA GLY A 110 1.01 28.18 9.76
C GLY A 110 1.12 26.68 9.55
N THR A 111 0.19 26.08 8.80
CA THR A 111 0.22 24.63 8.53
C THR A 111 1.40 24.22 7.66
N LEU A 112 1.91 25.13 6.83
CA LEU A 112 3.14 24.88 6.06
C LEU A 112 4.34 24.69 7.00
N ILE A 113 4.49 25.57 7.98
CA ILE A 113 5.57 25.49 8.98
C ILE A 113 5.44 24.21 9.79
N GLU A 114 4.24 23.89 10.27
CA GLU A 114 3.97 22.65 11.00
C GLU A 114 4.35 21.41 10.18
N MET A 115 4.05 21.40 8.88
CA MET A 115 4.42 20.28 8.00
C MET A 115 5.93 20.19 7.78
N PHE A 116 6.62 21.31 7.60
CA PHE A 116 8.08 21.30 7.53
C PHE A 116 8.73 20.82 8.82
N LEU A 117 8.18 21.17 9.99
CA LEU A 117 8.63 20.64 11.27
C LEU A 117 8.39 19.13 11.36
N PHE A 118 7.20 18.65 10.98
CA PHE A 118 6.86 17.23 10.94
C PHE A 118 7.81 16.43 10.05
N ILE A 119 8.01 16.87 8.80
CA ILE A 119 8.96 16.26 7.86
C ILE A 119 10.39 16.35 8.43
N GLY A 120 10.74 17.44 9.10
CA GLY A 120 12.01 17.61 9.79
C GLY A 120 12.26 16.52 10.85
N PHE A 121 11.25 16.20 11.67
CA PHE A 121 11.34 15.12 12.64
C PHE A 121 11.55 13.75 11.98
N LEU A 122 10.82 13.45 10.88
CA LEU A 122 11.02 12.24 10.10
C LEU A 122 12.44 12.16 9.51
N ALA A 123 12.92 13.26 8.95
CA ALA A 123 14.26 13.36 8.39
C ALA A 123 15.33 13.12 9.46
N VAL A 124 15.17 13.68 10.66
CA VAL A 124 16.09 13.43 11.79
C VAL A 124 16.09 11.95 12.19
N GLY A 125 14.93 11.30 12.26
CA GLY A 125 14.81 9.86 12.54
C GLY A 125 15.54 9.01 11.49
N LEU A 126 15.36 9.35 10.21
CA LEU A 126 16.02 8.66 9.10
C LEU A 126 17.54 8.88 9.12
N LEU A 127 17.98 10.12 9.34
CA LEU A 127 19.40 10.47 9.46
C LEU A 127 20.06 9.72 10.63
N TYR A 128 19.36 9.58 11.76
CA TYR A 128 19.84 8.80 12.89
C TYR A 128 20.00 7.31 12.54
N ALA A 129 18.99 6.71 11.91
CA ALA A 129 19.04 5.31 11.48
C ALA A 129 20.20 5.06 10.49
N TRP A 130 20.41 6.00 9.56
CA TRP A 130 21.52 5.96 8.62
C TRP A 130 22.87 6.07 9.34
N LYS A 131 23.04 7.04 10.23
CA LYS A 131 24.28 7.21 11.02
C LYS A 131 24.61 5.99 11.89
N LYS A 132 23.59 5.23 12.30
CA LYS A 132 23.75 3.98 13.07
C LYS A 132 24.06 2.76 12.21
N GLY A 133 24.18 2.89 10.88
CA GLY A 133 24.48 1.77 9.98
C GLY A 133 23.32 0.78 9.84
N VAL A 134 22.13 1.12 10.32
CA VAL A 134 20.96 0.23 10.33
C VAL A 134 20.42 -0.01 8.91
N LEU A 135 20.75 0.90 8.00
CA LEU A 135 20.39 0.86 6.58
C LEU A 135 21.51 0.23 5.72
N GLU A 136 22.49 -0.45 6.31
CA GLU A 136 23.56 -1.10 5.56
C GLU A 136 23.11 -2.49 5.06
N TRP A 137 23.37 -2.75 3.78
CA TRP A 137 23.15 -4.06 3.15
C TRP A 137 24.47 -4.74 2.87
N THR A 138 25.25 -4.94 3.94
CA THR A 138 26.53 -5.67 3.90
C THR A 138 26.54 -6.81 4.90
#